data_AF-A0A9P8CGI9-F1
#
_entry.id   AF-A0A9P8CGI9-F1
#
_cell.length_a   1.000
_cell.length_b   1.000
_cell.length_c   1.000
_cell.angle_alpha   90.00
_cell.angle_beta   90.00
_cell.angle_gamma   90.00
#
_symmetry.space_group_name_H-M   'P 1'
#
loop_
_entity.id
_entity.type
_entity.pdbx_description
1 polymer ?
#
loop_
_entity_poly.entity_id
_entity_poly.type
_entity_poly.pdbx_seq_one_letter_code
_entity_poly.pdbx_strand_id
1 'polypeptide(L)'
;MSSHRSLTAAADERKARLAKLKSLKRKAPSQEPEESSETHARTPSPPPSPSTEIALTHLSGRNYDPLSKGPKLGFEAPPTLFSSKPTLEEQAEAVAEEVRRKAKEEEEDEKGVDLFTLQPKKPNWDLKRDLERKMEMLGARTDNAVARLVRMRIESAQKTGGGEMGMDGAVLVEGVKLRQRENEDAEMI
;
A
#
# COMPACT_ATOMS: atom_id res chain seq x y z
N MET A 1 41.82 3.56 -17.53
CA MET A 1 42.58 4.50 -18.41
C MET A 1 41.85 4.86 -19.73
N SER A 2 40.64 4.35 -20.01
CA SER A 2 39.90 4.63 -21.26
C SER A 2 39.19 6.00 -21.28
N SER A 3 38.70 6.47 -20.13
CA SER A 3 37.87 7.69 -20.03
C SER A 3 38.62 8.98 -20.36
N HIS A 4 39.94 9.06 -20.10
CA HIS A 4 40.71 10.25 -20.48
C HIS A 4 40.86 10.38 -22.01
N ARG A 5 40.94 9.26 -22.72
CA ARG A 5 41.06 9.24 -24.19
C ARG A 5 39.74 9.64 -24.87
N SER A 6 38.60 9.26 -24.31
CA SER A 6 37.29 9.69 -24.82
C SER A 6 37.03 11.17 -24.57
N LEU A 7 37.42 11.69 -23.39
CA LEU A 7 37.31 13.12 -23.07
C LEU A 7 38.20 13.98 -23.97
N THR A 8 39.43 13.55 -24.25
CA THR A 8 40.32 14.27 -25.18
C THR A 8 39.76 14.26 -26.61
N ALA A 9 39.22 13.12 -27.07
CA ALA A 9 38.59 13.02 -28.39
C ALA A 9 37.37 13.95 -28.54
N ALA A 10 36.51 14.00 -27.53
CA ALA A 10 35.34 14.91 -27.51
C ALA A 10 35.74 16.40 -27.51
N ALA A 11 36.84 16.75 -26.82
CA ALA A 11 37.36 18.10 -26.80
C ALA A 11 37.85 18.54 -28.19
N ASP A 12 38.53 17.66 -28.92
CA ASP A 12 39.05 17.95 -30.25
C ASP A 12 37.94 18.04 -31.31
N GLU A 13 36.88 17.22 -31.20
CA GLU A 13 35.70 17.32 -32.05
C GLU A 13 34.97 18.66 -31.86
N ARG A 14 34.82 19.14 -30.62
CA ARG A 14 34.24 20.46 -30.32
C ARG A 14 35.07 21.59 -30.93
N LYS A 15 36.40 21.54 -30.81
CA LYS A 15 37.30 22.53 -31.43
C LYS A 15 37.13 22.57 -32.94
N ALA A 16 37.09 21.40 -33.59
CA ALA A 16 36.88 21.30 -35.04
C ALA A 16 35.51 21.87 -35.47
N ARG A 17 34.45 21.59 -34.71
CA ARG A 17 33.11 22.15 -34.95
C ARG A 17 33.09 23.68 -34.82
N LEU A 18 33.72 24.22 -33.77
CA LEU A 18 33.82 25.67 -33.58
C LEU A 18 34.65 26.36 -34.68
N ALA A 19 35.71 25.72 -35.16
CA ALA A 19 36.50 26.24 -36.28
C ALA A 19 35.67 26.32 -37.57
N LYS A 20 34.88 25.28 -37.88
CA LYS A 20 33.94 25.26 -39.03
C LYS A 20 32.88 26.37 -38.91
N LEU A 21 32.35 26.62 -37.71
CA LEU A 21 31.40 27.71 -37.47
C LEU A 21 32.05 29.10 -37.59
N LYS A 22 33.31 29.25 -37.15
CA LYS A 22 34.08 30.49 -37.31
C LYS A 22 34.37 30.82 -38.78
N SER A 23 34.61 29.84 -39.65
CA SER A 23 34.76 30.09 -41.09
C SER A 23 33.45 30.49 -41.75
N LEU A 24 32.31 29.96 -41.30
CA LEU A 24 30.98 30.30 -41.82
C LEU A 24 30.57 31.74 -41.46
N LYS A 25 30.86 32.20 -40.23
CA LYS A 25 30.54 33.56 -39.80
C LYS A 25 31.29 34.67 -40.56
N ARG A 26 32.45 34.38 -41.16
CA ARG A 26 33.20 35.35 -41.98
C ARG A 26 32.81 35.34 -43.47
N LYS A 27 31.86 34.50 -43.89
CA LYS A 27 31.44 34.36 -45.29
C LYS A 27 29.96 34.74 -45.52
N ALA A 28 29.29 35.40 -44.57
CA ALA A 28 28.01 36.06 -44.84
C ALA A 28 28.29 37.49 -45.33
N PRO A 29 27.96 37.86 -46.58
CA PRO A 29 27.94 39.26 -46.99
C PRO A 29 26.86 40.01 -46.22
N SER A 30 27.20 41.20 -45.72
CA SER A 30 26.30 42.12 -45.03
C SER A 30 25.17 42.53 -45.96
N GLN A 31 23.94 42.25 -45.56
CA GLN A 31 22.75 42.97 -46.01
C GLN A 31 22.21 43.72 -44.79
N GLU A 32 22.16 45.04 -44.90
CA GLU A 32 21.62 45.94 -43.88
C GLU A 32 20.10 45.79 -43.76
N PRO A 33 19.51 45.99 -42.56
CA PRO A 33 18.07 46.12 -42.42
C PRO A 33 17.67 47.61 -42.34
N GLU A 34 16.77 48.02 -43.23
CA GLU A 34 16.00 49.26 -43.13
C GLU A 34 14.92 49.12 -42.04
N GLU A 35 14.81 50.15 -41.21
CA GLU A 35 13.83 50.30 -40.15
C GLU A 35 12.52 50.87 -40.70
N SER A 36 11.38 50.30 -40.33
CA SER A 36 10.08 50.99 -40.46
C SER A 36 9.20 50.69 -39.25
N SER A 37 9.14 51.67 -38.36
CA SER A 37 8.20 51.78 -37.26
C SER A 37 6.83 52.26 -37.75
N GLU A 38 5.76 51.52 -37.50
CA GLU A 38 4.39 52.05 -37.59
C GLU A 38 3.60 51.74 -36.31
N THR A 39 3.12 52.81 -35.69
CA THR A 39 2.26 52.86 -34.52
C THR A 39 0.82 52.52 -34.89
N HIS A 40 0.24 51.47 -34.31
CA HIS A 40 -1.14 51.06 -34.57
C HIS A 40 -2.11 51.65 -33.52
N ALA A 41 -2.95 52.60 -33.95
CA ALA A 41 -4.05 53.14 -33.15
C ALA A 41 -5.26 52.18 -33.16
N ARG A 42 -5.91 52.02 -32.01
CA ARG A 42 -7.04 51.09 -31.77
C ARG A 42 -8.35 51.62 -32.39
N THR A 43 -9.02 50.78 -33.18
CA THR A 43 -10.45 50.87 -33.51
C THR A 43 -11.23 49.73 -32.84
N PRO A 44 -12.54 49.90 -32.54
CA PRO A 44 -13.34 48.88 -31.84
C PRO A 44 -13.72 47.69 -32.75
N SER A 45 -13.63 46.47 -32.21
CA SER A 45 -13.77 45.19 -32.93
C SER A 45 -15.21 44.84 -33.35
N PRO A 46 -15.42 44.17 -34.51
CA PRO A 46 -16.68 43.55 -34.94
C PRO A 46 -16.93 42.16 -34.29
N PRO A 47 -18.12 41.53 -34.48
CA PRO A 47 -18.53 40.26 -33.82
C PRO A 47 -17.72 39.02 -34.25
N PRO A 48 -17.74 37.93 -33.46
CA PRO A 48 -16.80 36.81 -33.59
C PRO A 48 -16.97 36.08 -34.93
N SER A 49 -15.91 36.12 -35.73
CA SER A 49 -15.76 35.45 -37.03
C SER A 49 -14.75 34.30 -36.89
N PRO A 50 -14.69 33.30 -37.81
CA PRO A 50 -13.74 32.17 -37.72
C PRO A 50 -12.26 32.57 -37.74
N SER A 51 -11.96 33.83 -38.06
CA SER A 51 -10.65 34.46 -37.91
C SER A 51 -10.14 34.52 -36.46
N THR A 52 -11.04 34.43 -35.46
CA THR A 52 -10.65 34.46 -34.04
C THR A 52 -9.84 33.22 -33.63
N GLU A 53 -10.15 32.05 -34.20
CA GLU A 53 -9.45 30.79 -33.88
C GLU A 53 -8.00 30.78 -34.42
N ILE A 54 -7.81 31.36 -35.60
CA ILE A 54 -6.49 31.53 -36.22
C ILE A 54 -5.67 32.58 -35.44
N ALA A 55 -6.31 33.63 -34.91
CA ALA A 55 -5.63 34.60 -34.07
C ALA A 55 -5.17 34.01 -32.72
N LEU A 56 -5.97 33.12 -32.11
CA LEU A 56 -5.62 32.44 -30.85
C LEU A 56 -4.42 31.49 -30.99
N THR A 57 -4.25 30.87 -32.15
CA THR A 57 -3.09 30.00 -32.44
C THR A 57 -1.78 30.78 -32.60
N HIS A 58 -1.84 32.01 -33.10
CA HIS A 58 -0.65 32.86 -33.30
C HIS A 58 -0.37 33.83 -32.15
N LEU A 59 -1.36 34.16 -31.31
CA LEU A 59 -1.24 35.05 -30.16
C LEU A 59 -1.19 34.26 -28.84
N SER A 60 -0.25 33.32 -28.71
CA SER A 60 0.02 32.71 -27.40
C SER A 60 0.81 33.69 -26.55
N GLY A 61 0.12 34.43 -25.68
CA GLY A 61 0.77 35.25 -24.67
C GLY A 61 1.54 34.34 -23.72
N ARG A 62 2.87 34.52 -23.59
CA ARG A 62 3.71 33.69 -22.70
C ARG A 62 3.11 33.58 -21.28
N ASN A 63 2.54 34.67 -20.79
CA ASN A 63 1.91 34.78 -19.47
C ASN A 63 0.49 35.38 -19.54
N TYR A 64 -0.17 35.40 -20.69
CA TYR A 64 -1.51 35.98 -20.83
C TYR A 64 -2.45 34.97 -21.49
N ASP A 65 -3.58 34.72 -20.86
CA ASP A 65 -4.63 33.89 -21.43
C ASP A 65 -5.71 34.77 -22.07
N PRO A 66 -5.90 34.68 -23.40
CA PRO A 66 -6.87 35.51 -24.12
C PRO A 66 -8.33 35.21 -23.75
N LEU A 67 -8.64 34.02 -23.21
CA LEU A 67 -10.01 33.65 -22.81
C LEU A 67 -10.38 34.28 -21.46
N SER A 68 -9.52 34.11 -20.45
CA SER A 68 -9.71 34.73 -19.13
C SER A 68 -9.31 36.22 -19.09
N LYS A 69 -8.67 36.73 -20.14
CA LYS A 69 -8.15 38.10 -20.26
C LYS A 69 -7.27 38.50 -19.06
N GLY A 70 -6.47 37.57 -18.56
CA GLY A 70 -5.67 37.75 -17.35
C GLY A 70 -4.29 37.09 -17.42
N PRO A 71 -3.45 37.29 -16.38
CA PRO A 71 -2.19 36.59 -16.24
C PRO A 71 -2.41 35.08 -16.12
N LYS A 72 -1.58 34.27 -16.77
CA LYS A 72 -1.67 32.81 -16.70
C LYS A 72 -1.18 32.33 -15.34
N LEU A 73 -2.11 32.08 -14.42
CA LEU A 73 -1.83 31.64 -13.07
C LEU A 73 -1.58 30.12 -13.02
N GLY A 74 -0.39 29.69 -13.45
CA GLY A 74 0.07 28.29 -13.28
C GLY A 74 -0.85 27.24 -13.89
N PHE A 75 -1.02 26.11 -13.19
CA PHE A 75 -1.90 25.01 -13.57
C PHE A 75 -3.19 25.05 -12.74
N GLU A 76 -4.35 24.96 -13.38
CA GLU A 76 -5.67 24.95 -12.71
C GLU A 76 -5.92 23.65 -11.93
N ALA A 77 -5.36 22.54 -12.41
CA ALA A 77 -5.40 21.24 -11.77
C ALA A 77 -3.98 20.78 -11.44
N PRO A 78 -3.78 20.01 -10.36
CA PRO A 78 -2.46 19.54 -9.99
C PRO A 78 -1.89 18.67 -11.13
N PRO A 79 -0.63 18.90 -11.54
CA PRO A 79 -0.01 18.19 -12.67
C PRO A 79 0.18 16.69 -12.41
N THR A 80 -0.08 16.23 -11.18
CA THR A 80 -0.10 14.83 -10.78
C THR A 80 -1.24 14.04 -11.43
N LEU A 81 -2.38 14.69 -11.76
CA LEU A 81 -3.54 13.99 -12.35
C LEU A 81 -3.30 13.52 -13.79
N PHE A 82 -2.50 14.27 -14.55
CA PHE A 82 -2.21 13.97 -15.95
C PHE A 82 -0.89 13.21 -16.13
N SER A 83 -0.09 13.10 -15.07
CA SER A 83 1.20 12.41 -15.11
C SER A 83 0.99 10.93 -14.86
N SER A 84 1.14 10.11 -15.91
CA SER A 84 1.10 8.64 -15.79
C SER A 84 2.26 8.04 -14.98
N LYS A 85 3.28 8.83 -14.64
CA LYS A 85 4.46 8.38 -13.89
C LYS A 85 4.31 8.82 -12.43
N PRO A 86 4.65 7.94 -11.46
CA PRO A 86 4.61 8.29 -10.04
C PRO A 86 5.56 9.44 -9.76
N THR A 87 5.21 10.24 -8.75
CA THR A 87 6.05 11.35 -8.32
C THR A 87 7.30 10.84 -7.61
N LEU A 88 8.36 11.66 -7.57
CA LEU A 88 9.57 11.30 -6.82
C LEU A 88 9.29 11.13 -5.32
N GLU A 89 8.36 11.91 -4.77
CA GLU A 89 7.94 11.80 -3.36
C GLU A 89 7.26 10.45 -3.09
N GLU A 90 6.34 10.03 -3.96
CA GLU A 90 5.66 8.73 -3.87
C GLU A 90 6.64 7.56 -4.02
N GLN A 91 7.62 7.68 -4.91
CA GLN A 91 8.70 6.69 -5.02
C GLN A 91 9.58 6.65 -3.77
N ALA A 92 9.88 7.80 -3.18
CA ALA A 92 10.68 7.88 -1.96
C ALA A 92 9.93 7.27 -0.76
N GLU A 93 8.62 7.51 -0.65
CA GLU A 93 7.77 6.91 0.37
C GLU A 93 7.73 5.39 0.24
N ALA A 94 7.50 4.86 -0.97
CA ALA A 94 7.52 3.41 -1.22
C ALA A 94 8.85 2.76 -0.80
N VAL A 95 9.99 3.38 -1.14
CA VAL A 95 11.32 2.90 -0.73
C VAL A 95 11.49 2.95 0.79
N ALA A 96 11.00 4.01 1.46
CA ALA A 96 11.06 4.12 2.91
C ALA A 96 10.24 3.02 3.60
N GLU A 97 9.06 2.69 3.07
CA GLU A 97 8.23 1.60 3.58
C GLU A 97 8.88 0.23 3.40
N GLU A 98 9.50 -0.02 2.25
CA GLU A 98 10.25 -1.25 1.98
C GLU A 98 11.43 -1.42 2.94
N VAL A 99 12.20 -0.35 3.18
CA VAL A 99 13.32 -0.36 4.14
C VAL A 99 12.82 -0.63 5.55
N ARG A 100 11.72 0.02 5.96
CA ARG A 100 11.09 -0.21 7.28
C ARG A 100 10.61 -1.66 7.43
N ARG A 101 10.08 -2.27 6.37
CA ARG A 101 9.62 -3.67 6.41
C ARG A 101 10.81 -4.62 6.56
N LYS A 102 11.86 -4.43 5.74
CA LYS A 102 13.09 -5.23 5.82
C LYS A 102 13.76 -5.12 7.19
N ALA A 103 13.85 -3.92 7.75
CA ALA A 103 14.41 -3.72 9.09
C ALA A 103 13.64 -4.50 10.17
N LYS A 104 12.30 -4.58 10.07
CA LYS A 104 11.49 -5.38 11.00
C LYS A 104 11.71 -6.89 10.83
N GLU A 105 11.78 -7.36 9.59
CA GLU A 105 12.09 -8.78 9.28
C GLU A 105 13.48 -9.14 9.83
N GLU A 106 14.49 -8.28 9.61
CA GLU A 106 15.83 -8.45 10.15
C GLU A 106 15.87 -8.41 11.68
N GLU A 107 15.11 -7.53 12.35
CA GLU A 107 14.98 -7.53 13.81
C GLU A 107 14.33 -8.81 14.37
N GLU A 108 13.42 -9.43 13.61
CA GLU A 108 12.81 -10.72 13.99
C GLU A 108 13.78 -11.89 13.80
N ASP A 109 14.61 -11.84 12.76
CA ASP A 109 15.66 -12.83 12.50
C ASP A 109 16.87 -12.66 13.43
N GLU A 110 17.27 -11.43 13.75
CA GLU A 110 18.35 -11.07 14.69
C GLU A 110 17.99 -11.35 16.15
N LYS A 111 16.69 -11.46 16.46
CA LYS A 111 16.21 -12.09 17.71
C LYS A 111 16.55 -13.59 17.79
N GLY A 112 17.43 -14.08 16.92
CA GLY A 112 18.49 -15.05 17.22
C GLY A 112 18.01 -16.19 18.10
N VAL A 113 17.67 -17.31 17.47
CA VAL A 113 17.12 -18.52 18.10
C VAL A 113 17.68 -18.71 19.51
N ASP A 114 16.84 -18.51 20.52
CA ASP A 114 17.26 -18.55 21.92
C ASP A 114 17.86 -19.92 22.26
N LEU A 115 19.19 -19.95 22.41
CA LEU A 115 19.97 -21.15 22.69
C LEU A 115 19.54 -21.84 24.00
N PHE A 116 18.84 -21.13 24.90
CA PHE A 116 18.27 -21.71 26.11
C PHE A 116 16.94 -22.44 25.87
N THR A 117 16.17 -22.05 24.84
CA THR A 117 15.01 -22.82 24.38
C THR A 117 15.42 -24.08 23.60
N LEU A 118 16.59 -24.02 22.95
CA LEU A 118 17.21 -25.13 22.23
C LEU A 118 18.08 -26.03 23.12
N GLN A 119 17.81 -26.09 24.43
CA GLN A 119 18.45 -27.06 25.31
C GLN A 119 18.11 -28.50 24.91
N PRO A 120 19.04 -29.47 25.13
CA PRO A 120 18.73 -30.88 24.91
C PRO A 120 17.57 -31.28 25.82
N LYS A 121 16.51 -31.84 25.22
CA LYS A 121 15.30 -32.21 25.95
C LYS A 121 15.58 -33.35 26.91
N LYS A 122 14.80 -33.41 28.01
CA LYS A 122 14.87 -34.49 29.01
C LYS A 122 14.73 -35.87 28.32
N PRO A 123 15.48 -36.90 28.72
CA PRO A 123 15.52 -38.19 28.02
C PRO A 123 14.16 -38.90 27.90
N ASN A 124 13.21 -38.61 28.78
CA ASN A 124 11.85 -39.17 28.81
C ASN A 124 10.77 -38.26 28.18
N TRP A 125 11.16 -37.16 27.52
CA TRP A 125 10.22 -36.21 26.91
C TRP A 125 9.36 -36.85 25.81
N ASP A 126 9.95 -37.80 25.09
CA ASP A 126 9.28 -38.52 24.01
C ASP A 126 8.25 -39.50 24.57
N LEU A 127 8.57 -40.17 25.69
CA LEU A 127 7.64 -41.05 26.39
C LEU A 127 6.39 -40.29 26.83
N LYS A 128 6.56 -39.08 27.37
CA LYS A 128 5.42 -38.23 27.75
C LYS A 128 4.57 -37.88 26.54
N ARG A 129 5.17 -37.46 25.43
CA ARG A 129 4.46 -37.09 24.20
C ARG A 129 3.68 -38.27 23.59
N ASP A 130 4.31 -39.44 23.51
CA ASP A 130 3.69 -40.65 22.97
C ASP A 130 2.57 -41.17 23.86
N LEU A 131 2.73 -41.03 25.18
CA LEU A 131 1.69 -41.36 26.15
C LEU A 131 0.52 -40.36 26.05
N GLU A 132 0.80 -39.05 25.95
CA GLU A 132 -0.20 -38.00 25.80
C GLU A 132 -1.11 -38.27 24.59
N ARG A 133 -0.52 -38.62 23.43
CA ARG A 133 -1.28 -38.95 22.21
C ARG A 133 -2.20 -40.16 22.37
N LYS A 134 -1.78 -41.15 23.16
CA LYS A 134 -2.61 -42.33 23.48
C LYS A 134 -3.70 -42.00 24.51
N MET A 135 -3.36 -41.17 25.49
CA MET A 135 -4.27 -40.72 26.54
C MET A 135 -5.31 -39.73 26.01
N GLU A 136 -5.04 -38.98 24.95
CA GLU A 136 -6.02 -38.09 24.32
C GLU A 136 -7.22 -38.87 23.74
N MET A 137 -6.94 -39.92 22.96
CA MET A 137 -7.98 -40.81 22.44
C MET A 137 -8.74 -41.53 23.55
N LEU A 138 -8.05 -41.92 24.62
CA LEU A 138 -8.67 -42.57 25.77
C LEU A 138 -9.47 -41.58 26.61
N GLY A 139 -8.99 -40.35 26.79
CA GLY A 139 -9.61 -39.27 27.55
C GLY A 139 -10.98 -38.94 27.01
N ALA A 140 -11.10 -38.70 25.71
CA ALA A 140 -12.40 -38.47 25.07
C ALA A 140 -13.40 -39.63 25.29
N ARG A 141 -12.93 -40.88 25.29
CA ARG A 141 -13.79 -42.04 25.58
C ARG A 141 -14.17 -42.12 27.06
N THR A 142 -13.25 -41.75 27.94
CA THR A 142 -13.45 -41.75 29.39
C THR A 142 -14.45 -40.68 29.78
N ASP A 143 -14.33 -39.48 29.22
CA ASP A 143 -15.28 -38.37 29.44
C ASP A 143 -16.68 -38.73 28.92
N ASN A 144 -16.77 -39.36 27.75
CA ASN A 144 -18.03 -39.88 27.24
C ASN A 144 -18.63 -40.98 28.13
N ALA A 145 -17.81 -41.87 28.69
CA ALA A 145 -18.25 -42.89 29.63
C ALA A 145 -18.74 -42.27 30.95
N VAL A 146 -18.03 -41.28 31.48
CA VAL A 146 -18.43 -40.49 32.65
C VAL A 146 -19.76 -39.79 32.40
N ALA A 147 -19.93 -39.13 31.25
CA ALA A 147 -21.18 -38.48 30.88
C ALA A 147 -22.37 -39.48 30.82
N ARG A 148 -22.15 -40.68 30.26
CA ARG A 148 -23.16 -41.76 30.27
C ARG A 148 -23.50 -42.23 31.69
N LEU A 149 -22.50 -42.42 32.55
CA LEU A 149 -22.72 -42.83 33.94
C LEU A 149 -23.48 -41.77 34.74
N VAL A 150 -23.15 -40.49 34.55
CA VAL A 150 -23.86 -39.36 35.17
C VAL A 150 -25.30 -39.33 34.70
N ARG A 151 -25.55 -39.47 33.38
CA ARG A 151 -26.90 -39.54 32.83
C ARG A 151 -27.71 -40.70 33.42
N MET A 152 -27.13 -41.90 33.47
CA MET A 152 -27.79 -43.07 34.06
C MET A 152 -28.10 -42.86 35.55
N ARG A 153 -27.19 -42.24 36.32
CA ARG A 153 -27.43 -41.92 37.73
C ARG A 153 -28.57 -40.93 37.93
N ILE A 154 -28.63 -39.88 37.10
CA ILE A 154 -29.71 -38.89 37.13
C ILE A 154 -31.05 -39.56 36.76
N GLU A 155 -31.08 -40.35 35.69
CA GLU A 155 -32.29 -41.06 35.25
C GLU A 155 -32.76 -42.10 36.29
N SER A 156 -31.83 -42.82 36.95
CA SER A 156 -32.18 -43.75 38.03
C SER A 156 -32.73 -43.01 39.24
N ALA A 157 -32.12 -41.88 39.64
CA ALA A 157 -32.60 -41.08 40.77
C ALA A 157 -33.99 -40.48 40.52
N GLN A 158 -34.30 -40.12 39.27
CA GLN A 158 -35.63 -39.66 38.85
C GLN A 158 -36.67 -40.80 38.88
N LYS A 159 -36.32 -42.00 38.41
CA LYS A 159 -37.24 -43.15 38.36
C LYS A 159 -37.54 -43.77 39.73
N THR A 160 -36.59 -43.77 40.65
CA THR A 160 -36.76 -44.39 41.98
C THR A 160 -37.44 -43.48 43.00
N GLY A 161 -37.94 -42.31 42.58
CA GLY A 161 -38.76 -41.45 43.45
C GLY A 161 -38.06 -41.06 44.76
N GLY A 162 -37.03 -40.21 44.68
CA GLY A 162 -36.58 -39.42 45.83
C GLY A 162 -36.09 -40.22 47.04
N GLY A 163 -34.93 -40.88 46.92
CA GLY A 163 -34.19 -41.40 48.06
C GLY A 163 -33.01 -40.49 48.43
N GLU A 164 -33.26 -39.54 49.32
CA GLU A 164 -32.32 -38.90 50.28
C GLU A 164 -31.05 -38.17 49.80
N MET A 165 -30.70 -38.11 48.50
CA MET A 165 -29.51 -37.34 48.06
C MET A 165 -29.69 -36.52 46.76
N GLY A 166 -30.94 -36.21 46.37
CA GLY A 166 -31.29 -35.91 44.98
C GLY A 166 -31.92 -34.55 44.63
N MET A 167 -31.85 -33.52 45.49
CA MET A 167 -32.43 -32.20 45.15
C MET A 167 -31.58 -31.42 44.13
N ASP A 168 -30.24 -31.57 44.16
CA ASP A 168 -29.33 -30.73 43.35
C ASP A 168 -29.24 -31.13 41.87
N GLY A 169 -29.41 -32.42 41.55
CA GLY A 169 -29.27 -32.92 40.17
C GLY A 169 -30.41 -32.49 39.24
N ALA A 170 -31.64 -32.42 39.76
CA ALA A 170 -32.80 -31.96 39.00
C ALA A 170 -32.74 -30.44 38.73
N VAL A 171 -32.34 -29.65 39.74
CA VAL A 171 -32.17 -28.19 39.64
C VAL A 171 -31.04 -27.83 38.66
N LEU A 172 -29.94 -28.57 38.64
CA LEU A 172 -28.86 -28.39 37.66
C LEU A 172 -29.31 -28.66 36.23
N VAL A 173 -30.13 -29.71 36.00
CA VAL A 173 -30.67 -30.02 34.67
C VAL A 173 -31.66 -28.95 34.20
N GLU A 174 -32.51 -28.43 35.09
CA GLU A 174 -33.37 -27.29 34.76
C GLU A 174 -32.58 -26.02 34.44
N GLY A 175 -31.52 -25.73 35.21
CA GLY A 175 -30.64 -24.58 34.98
C GLY A 175 -29.78 -24.69 33.71
N VAL A 176 -29.56 -25.89 33.18
CA VAL A 176 -28.92 -26.10 31.87
C VAL A 176 -29.93 -25.90 30.73
N LYS A 177 -31.17 -26.40 30.88
CA LYS A 177 -32.25 -26.17 29.91
C LYS A 177 -32.64 -24.69 29.80
N LEU A 178 -32.64 -23.96 30.91
CA LEU A 178 -32.93 -22.52 30.91
C LEU A 178 -31.88 -21.74 30.11
N ARG A 179 -30.59 -22.04 30.33
CA ARG A 179 -29.47 -21.44 29.58
C ARG A 179 -29.45 -21.78 28.11
N GLN A 180 -29.85 -23.00 27.75
CA GLN A 180 -29.98 -23.38 26.33
C GLN A 180 -31.07 -22.54 25.64
N ARG A 181 -32.23 -22.34 26.30
CA ARG A 181 -33.27 -21.45 25.78
C ARG A 181 -32.80 -20.00 25.67
N GLU A 182 -32.13 -19.48 26.69
CA GLU A 182 -31.60 -18.10 26.66
C GLU A 182 -30.59 -17.89 25.52
N ASN A 183 -29.75 -18.89 25.22
CA ASN A 183 -28.83 -18.83 24.07
C ASN A 183 -29.57 -18.92 22.73
N GLU A 184 -30.56 -19.81 22.60
CA GLU A 184 -31.36 -19.95 21.38
C GLU A 184 -32.17 -18.66 21.09
N ASP A 185 -32.72 -18.03 22.13
CA ASP A 185 -33.45 -16.76 22.01
C ASP A 185 -32.50 -15.59 21.66
N ALA A 186 -31.24 -15.63 22.13
CA ALA A 186 -30.23 -14.62 21.81
C ALA A 186 -29.65 -14.74 20.39
N GLU A 187 -29.62 -15.95 19.81
CA GLU A 187 -29.18 -16.18 18.42
C GLU A 187 -30.28 -15.85 17.38
N MET A 188 -31.54 -15.69 17.82
CA MET A 188 -32.70 -15.37 16.97
C MET A 188 -33.02 -13.87 16.87
N ILE A 189 -32.24 -13.00 17.53
CA ILE A 189 -32.33 -11.53 17.49
C ILE A 189 -31.21 -10.97 16.61
#